data_AF-A0AAV5L2H8-F1
#
_entry.id   AF-A0AAV5L2H8-F1
#
_cell.length_a   1.000
_cell.length_b   1.000
_cell.length_c   1.000
_cell.angle_alpha   90.00
_cell.angle_beta   90.00
_cell.angle_gamma   90.00
#
_symmetry.space_group_name_H-M   'P 1'
#
loop_
_entity.id
_entity.type
_entity.pdbx_description
1 polymer ?
#
loop_
_entity_poly.entity_id
_entity_poly.type
_entity_poly.pdbx_seq_one_letter_code
_entity_poly.pdbx_strand_id
1 'polypeptide(L)'
;MQTYLQSTTTRLEEMRVKRRDAEQWMSHRLLPSDLRDRIRRYEQYKWQETRGVDEENLLCNLPKDLRRDIKRHLCLALLMRVPMFEKMDEQLLDAMCDRLKPVLYTENSYIVREGDPVDEMLFIMRGKLLTTTTNGGRTGFFNSEYLKAGDFCGEELLTWALDPHSSSNLPTSTRTVAALAEVEAFALVADDLKFVACQFRRLHSKQLRHTFRFYSQQWRTWAACFIQAAWRRYSKKKLEESLRQQENRLQDAFANSGGKVLSFRATVYASRFAANALRSIRRNRALKARVPERVSPMLLQKPSEPDFTAEER
;
A
#
# COMPACT_ATOMS: atom_id res chain seq x y z
N MET A 1 -4.70 -36.59 39.56
CA MET A 1 -4.07 -36.92 38.26
C MET A 1 -5.07 -37.37 37.20
N GLN A 2 -6.07 -38.20 37.52
CA GLN A 2 -7.06 -38.71 36.54
C GLN A 2 -7.93 -37.61 35.88
N THR A 3 -8.32 -36.58 36.62
CA THR A 3 -9.11 -35.43 36.12
C THR A 3 -8.33 -34.52 35.15
N TYR A 4 -7.02 -34.40 35.32
CA TYR A 4 -6.14 -33.64 34.41
C TYR A 4 -5.93 -34.37 33.08
N LEU A 5 -5.81 -35.70 33.12
CA LEU A 5 -5.75 -36.53 31.91
C LEU A 5 -7.09 -36.53 31.17
N GLN A 6 -8.22 -36.50 31.90
CA GLN A 6 -9.54 -36.36 31.29
C GLN A 6 -9.75 -34.98 30.64
N SER A 7 -9.35 -33.88 31.28
CA SER A 7 -9.55 -32.54 30.70
C SER A 7 -8.66 -32.25 29.48
N THR A 8 -7.43 -32.78 29.46
CA THR A 8 -6.53 -32.66 28.31
C THR A 8 -6.99 -33.51 27.13
N THR A 9 -7.60 -34.68 27.38
CA THR A 9 -8.18 -35.53 26.33
C THR A 9 -9.46 -34.94 25.75
N THR A 10 -10.30 -34.25 26.54
CA THR A 10 -11.52 -33.60 26.02
C THR A 10 -11.22 -32.59 24.91
N ARG A 11 -10.26 -31.68 25.13
CA ARG A 11 -9.92 -30.66 24.12
C ARG A 11 -9.35 -31.24 22.83
N LEU A 12 -8.53 -32.30 22.96
CA LEU A 12 -8.01 -33.01 21.80
C LEU A 12 -9.12 -33.71 21.02
N GLU A 13 -10.13 -34.24 21.71
CA GLU A 13 -11.26 -34.90 21.07
C GLU A 13 -12.21 -33.91 20.40
N GLU A 14 -12.51 -32.78 21.04
CA GLU A 14 -13.26 -31.68 20.42
C GLU A 14 -12.62 -31.22 19.10
N MET A 15 -11.28 -31.13 19.07
CA MET A 15 -10.56 -30.81 17.85
C MET A 15 -10.62 -31.90 16.80
N ARG A 16 -10.51 -33.18 17.20
CA ARG A 16 -10.66 -34.30 16.27
C ARG A 16 -12.03 -34.31 15.62
N VAL A 17 -13.08 -34.04 16.39
CA VAL A 17 -14.45 -33.92 15.89
C VAL A 17 -14.56 -32.75 14.92
N LYS A 18 -14.15 -31.54 15.32
CA LYS A 18 -14.18 -30.35 14.44
C LYS A 18 -13.43 -30.57 13.11
N ARG A 19 -12.24 -31.18 13.15
CA ARG A 19 -11.47 -31.51 11.95
C ARG A 19 -12.21 -32.51 11.06
N ARG A 20 -12.82 -33.56 11.65
CA ARG A 20 -13.60 -34.55 10.90
C ARG A 20 -14.79 -33.90 10.21
N ASP A 21 -15.52 -33.04 10.92
CA ASP A 21 -16.69 -32.35 10.40
C ASP A 21 -16.30 -31.41 9.25
N ALA A 22 -15.19 -30.67 9.40
CA ALA A 22 -14.64 -29.84 8.33
C ALA A 22 -14.27 -30.66 7.09
N GLU A 23 -13.60 -31.81 7.24
CA GLU A 23 -13.25 -32.70 6.13
C GLU A 23 -14.46 -33.28 5.42
N GLN A 24 -15.48 -33.69 6.17
CA GLN A 24 -16.74 -34.17 5.62
C GLN A 24 -17.45 -33.06 4.84
N TRP A 25 -17.50 -31.86 5.40
CA TRP A 25 -18.09 -30.68 4.75
C TRP A 25 -17.34 -30.31 3.46
N MET A 26 -16.01 -30.26 3.48
CA MET A 26 -15.18 -29.97 2.31
C MET A 26 -15.35 -31.03 1.21
N SER A 27 -15.49 -32.29 1.61
CA SER A 27 -15.71 -33.40 0.68
C SER A 27 -17.09 -33.35 0.04
N HIS A 28 -18.12 -33.07 0.83
CA HIS A 28 -19.50 -32.91 0.35
C HIS A 28 -19.60 -31.75 -0.65
N ARG A 29 -18.87 -30.65 -0.42
CA ARG A 29 -18.83 -29.48 -1.31
C ARG A 29 -17.90 -29.65 -2.52
N LEU A 30 -17.25 -30.79 -2.67
CA LEU A 30 -16.33 -31.10 -3.77
C LEU A 30 -15.23 -30.05 -3.94
N LEU A 31 -14.70 -29.50 -2.83
CA LEU A 31 -13.65 -28.49 -2.90
C LEU A 31 -12.40 -29.05 -3.61
N PRO A 32 -11.68 -28.25 -4.42
CA PRO A 32 -10.40 -28.65 -5.01
C PRO A 32 -9.36 -29.01 -3.94
N SER A 33 -8.44 -29.92 -4.25
CA SER A 33 -7.40 -30.38 -3.32
C SER A 33 -6.56 -29.22 -2.76
N ASP A 34 -6.14 -28.29 -3.61
CA ASP A 34 -5.37 -27.11 -3.20
C ASP A 34 -6.10 -26.28 -2.12
N LEU A 35 -7.41 -26.07 -2.29
CA LEU A 35 -8.21 -25.32 -1.33
C LEU A 35 -8.36 -26.08 0.00
N ARG A 36 -8.56 -27.40 -0.06
CA ARG A 36 -8.60 -28.25 1.15
C ARG A 36 -7.28 -28.20 1.90
N ASP A 37 -6.16 -28.27 1.21
CA ASP A 37 -4.83 -28.24 1.82
C ASP A 37 -4.52 -26.86 2.43
N ARG A 38 -5.02 -25.78 1.83
CA ARG A 38 -4.97 -24.43 2.44
C ARG A 38 -5.81 -24.34 3.71
N ILE A 39 -7.04 -24.88 3.70
CA ILE A 39 -7.91 -24.91 4.89
C ILE A 39 -7.26 -25.72 6.02
N ARG A 40 -6.74 -26.93 5.72
CA ARG A 40 -6.04 -27.78 6.71
C ARG A 40 -4.86 -27.06 7.35
N ARG A 41 -4.03 -26.38 6.55
CA ARG A 41 -2.90 -25.58 7.06
C ARG A 41 -3.38 -24.46 7.98
N TYR A 42 -4.43 -23.75 7.59
CA TYR A 42 -5.01 -22.69 8.42
C TYR A 42 -5.55 -23.23 9.75
N GLU A 43 -6.31 -24.32 9.75
CA GLU A 43 -6.83 -24.91 10.98
C GLU A 43 -5.71 -25.42 11.89
N GLN A 44 -4.67 -26.02 11.31
CA GLN A 44 -3.49 -26.47 12.05
C GLN A 44 -2.75 -25.30 12.69
N TYR A 45 -2.51 -24.22 11.94
CA TYR A 45 -1.87 -23.02 12.44
C TYR A 45 -2.69 -22.35 13.54
N LYS A 46 -3.98 -22.12 13.31
CA LYS A 46 -4.91 -21.56 14.30
C LYS A 46 -4.92 -22.37 15.60
N TRP A 47 -4.88 -23.69 15.51
CA TRP A 47 -4.80 -24.56 16.68
C TRP A 47 -3.48 -24.43 17.44
N GLN A 48 -2.35 -24.33 16.73
CA GLN A 48 -1.05 -24.16 17.37
C GLN A 48 -0.98 -22.84 18.15
N GLU A 49 -1.53 -21.77 17.58
CA GLU A 49 -1.49 -20.44 18.19
C GLU A 49 -2.49 -20.29 19.34
N THR A 50 -3.76 -20.62 19.10
CA THR A 50 -4.84 -20.40 20.09
C THR A 50 -5.02 -21.56 21.08
N ARG A 51 -4.48 -22.75 20.78
CA ARG A 51 -4.73 -24.00 21.52
C ARG A 51 -6.23 -24.29 21.75
N GLY A 52 -7.09 -23.82 20.84
CA GLY A 52 -8.53 -23.99 20.90
C GLY A 52 -9.27 -22.99 21.77
N VAL A 53 -8.58 -22.01 22.32
CA VAL A 53 -9.22 -20.95 23.08
C VAL A 53 -9.91 -20.01 22.10
N ASP A 54 -11.22 -19.85 22.29
CA ASP A 54 -11.98 -18.80 21.62
C ASP A 54 -11.76 -17.50 22.40
N GLU A 55 -10.81 -16.68 21.94
CA GLU A 55 -10.42 -15.43 22.60
C GLU A 55 -11.57 -14.45 22.73
N GLU A 56 -12.42 -14.32 21.70
CA GLU A 56 -13.56 -13.42 21.73
C GLU A 56 -14.58 -13.85 22.78
N ASN A 57 -14.91 -15.15 22.83
CA ASN A 57 -15.82 -15.68 23.85
C ASN A 57 -15.21 -15.56 25.26
N LEU A 58 -13.92 -15.86 25.43
CA LEU A 58 -13.21 -15.68 26.69
C LEU A 58 -13.32 -14.23 27.19
N LEU A 59 -13.04 -13.25 26.32
CA LEU A 59 -13.12 -11.83 26.64
C LEU A 59 -14.56 -11.37 26.91
N CYS A 60 -15.56 -11.95 26.23
CA CYS A 60 -16.97 -11.63 26.47
C CYS A 60 -17.49 -12.08 27.83
N ASN A 61 -16.90 -13.12 28.43
CA ASN A 61 -17.26 -13.60 29.75
C ASN A 61 -16.64 -12.78 30.90
N LEU A 62 -15.74 -11.84 30.58
CA LEU A 62 -15.10 -10.97 31.57
C LEU A 62 -15.87 -9.65 31.76
N PRO A 63 -15.81 -9.05 32.97
CA PRO A 63 -16.20 -7.67 33.21
C PRO A 63 -15.58 -6.68 32.21
N LYS A 64 -16.31 -5.58 31.93
CA LYS A 64 -15.94 -4.62 30.88
C LYS A 64 -14.59 -3.95 31.10
N ASP A 65 -14.25 -3.65 32.36
CA ASP A 65 -12.98 -3.10 32.81
C ASP A 65 -11.81 -4.05 32.49
N LEU A 66 -11.91 -5.31 32.91
CA LEU A 66 -10.87 -6.32 32.63
C LEU A 66 -10.70 -6.55 31.12
N ARG A 67 -11.80 -6.60 30.36
CA ARG A 67 -11.74 -6.75 28.91
C ARG A 67 -10.99 -5.60 28.25
N ARG A 68 -11.27 -4.36 28.68
CA ARG A 68 -10.59 -3.17 28.16
C ARG A 68 -9.09 -3.20 28.48
N ASP A 69 -8.73 -3.54 29.72
CA ASP A 69 -7.32 -3.60 30.14
C ASP A 69 -6.54 -4.66 29.35
N ILE A 70 -7.13 -5.83 29.10
CA ILE A 70 -6.52 -6.89 28.28
C ILE A 70 -6.35 -6.41 26.84
N LYS A 71 -7.41 -5.87 26.21
CA LYS A 71 -7.31 -5.37 24.82
C LYS A 71 -6.28 -4.26 24.69
N ARG A 72 -6.23 -3.33 25.64
CA ARG A 72 -5.23 -2.26 25.68
C ARG A 72 -3.82 -2.85 25.80
N HIS A 73 -3.61 -3.84 26.67
CA HIS A 73 -2.30 -4.49 26.82
C HIS A 73 -1.83 -5.16 25.52
N LEU A 74 -2.73 -5.84 24.80
CA LEU A 74 -2.40 -6.57 23.57
C LEU A 74 -2.14 -5.63 22.38
N CYS A 75 -2.93 -4.56 22.24
CA CYS A 75 -2.98 -3.77 21.01
C CYS A 75 -2.28 -2.41 21.08
N LEU A 76 -2.17 -1.79 22.27
CA LEU A 76 -1.72 -0.40 22.38
C LEU A 76 -0.31 -0.21 21.82
N ALA A 77 0.61 -1.13 22.13
CA ALA A 77 1.98 -1.08 21.64
C ALA A 77 2.08 -1.14 20.10
N LEU A 78 1.12 -1.77 19.43
CA LEU A 78 1.05 -1.78 17.96
C LEU A 78 0.53 -0.47 17.41
N LEU A 79 -0.57 0.05 17.97
CA LEU A 79 -1.13 1.32 17.53
C LEU A 79 -0.11 2.44 17.67
N MET A 80 0.61 2.48 18.79
CA MET A 80 1.64 3.50 19.06
C MET A 80 2.84 3.43 18.11
N ARG A 81 3.07 2.30 17.41
CA ARG A 81 4.11 2.23 16.36
C ARG A 81 3.73 3.01 15.11
N VAL A 82 2.43 3.23 14.87
CA VAL A 82 1.97 4.03 13.75
C VAL A 82 2.01 5.50 14.19
N PRO A 83 2.89 6.35 13.60
CA PRO A 83 3.17 7.67 14.18
C PRO A 83 2.02 8.68 14.06
N MET A 84 0.94 8.30 13.35
CA MET A 84 -0.31 9.03 13.35
C MET A 84 -1.11 8.81 14.64
N PHE A 85 -1.12 7.58 15.16
CA PHE A 85 -1.84 7.22 16.39
C PHE A 85 -1.10 7.67 17.65
N GLU A 86 0.23 7.81 17.61
CA GLU A 86 1.05 8.32 18.72
C GLU A 86 0.57 9.69 19.26
N LYS A 87 0.01 10.54 18.39
CA LYS A 87 -0.42 11.90 18.72
C LYS A 87 -1.90 12.01 19.10
N MET A 88 -2.59 10.87 19.21
CA MET A 88 -4.01 10.82 19.49
C MET A 88 -4.29 10.74 20.99
N ASP A 89 -5.49 11.17 21.37
CA ASP A 89 -5.92 11.11 22.77
C ASP A 89 -6.03 9.66 23.24
N GLU A 90 -5.66 9.41 24.49
CA GLU A 90 -5.74 8.10 25.15
C GLU A 90 -7.14 7.46 25.01
N GLN A 91 -8.21 8.26 25.11
CA GLN A 91 -9.59 7.79 24.95
C GLN A 91 -9.89 7.27 23.54
N LEU A 92 -9.29 7.89 22.52
CA LEU A 92 -9.41 7.48 21.12
C LEU A 92 -8.60 6.20 20.88
N LEU A 93 -7.39 6.12 21.43
CA LEU A 93 -6.57 4.89 21.40
C LEU A 93 -7.29 3.72 22.06
N ASP A 94 -7.95 3.94 23.20
CA ASP A 94 -8.77 2.94 23.87
C ASP A 94 -9.95 2.48 23.01
N ALA A 95 -10.67 3.43 22.41
CA ALA A 95 -11.79 3.12 21.53
C ALA A 95 -11.38 2.29 20.30
N MET A 96 -10.17 2.49 19.78
CA MET A 96 -9.58 1.66 18.72
C MET A 96 -9.16 0.29 19.25
N CYS A 97 -8.48 0.21 20.40
CA CYS A 97 -8.08 -1.06 21.02
C CYS A 97 -9.29 -1.98 21.26
N ASP A 98 -10.42 -1.41 21.68
CA ASP A 98 -11.66 -2.16 21.92
C ASP A 98 -12.24 -2.81 20.65
N ARG A 99 -11.97 -2.25 19.47
CA ARG A 99 -12.51 -2.69 18.16
C ARG A 99 -11.56 -3.54 17.35
N LEU A 100 -10.27 -3.55 17.70
CA LEU A 100 -9.29 -4.44 17.07
C LEU A 100 -9.65 -5.91 17.34
N LYS A 101 -9.55 -6.73 16.29
CA LYS A 101 -9.79 -8.18 16.33
C LYS A 101 -8.55 -8.93 15.90
N PRO A 102 -8.12 -9.98 16.61
CA PRO A 102 -6.99 -10.80 16.17
C PRO A 102 -7.35 -11.56 14.90
N VAL A 103 -6.42 -11.59 13.95
CA VAL A 103 -6.54 -12.31 12.67
C VAL A 103 -5.26 -13.08 12.39
N LEU A 104 -5.43 -14.24 11.74
CA LEU A 104 -4.35 -15.16 11.41
C LEU A 104 -4.33 -15.39 9.90
N TYR A 105 -3.15 -15.30 9.30
CA TYR A 105 -2.92 -15.54 7.89
C TYR A 105 -1.87 -16.64 7.72
N THR A 106 -2.13 -17.55 6.78
CA THR A 106 -1.19 -18.63 6.43
C THR A 106 -0.23 -18.19 5.34
N GLU A 107 0.89 -18.90 5.23
CA GLU A 107 1.84 -18.70 4.13
C GLU A 107 1.17 -18.82 2.75
N ASN A 108 1.55 -17.91 1.84
CA ASN A 108 1.03 -17.75 0.49
C ASN A 108 -0.45 -17.35 0.42
N SER A 109 -1.03 -16.89 1.53
CA SER A 109 -2.35 -16.27 1.53
C SER A 109 -2.28 -14.84 0.97
N TYR A 110 -3.26 -14.48 0.15
CA TYR A 110 -3.45 -13.10 -0.29
C TYR A 110 -4.42 -12.45 0.67
N ILE A 111 -3.98 -11.35 1.29
CA ILE A 111 -4.81 -10.57 2.21
C ILE A 111 -5.72 -9.65 1.40
N VAL A 112 -5.12 -8.85 0.52
CA VAL A 112 -5.83 -7.96 -0.39
C VAL A 112 -5.10 -7.92 -1.72
N ARG A 113 -5.82 -7.82 -2.84
CA ARG A 113 -5.20 -7.61 -4.16
C ARG A 113 -5.36 -6.16 -4.58
N GLU A 114 -4.45 -5.70 -5.43
CA GLU A 114 -4.55 -4.38 -6.05
C GLU A 114 -5.89 -4.29 -6.82
N GLY A 115 -6.69 -3.26 -6.50
CA GLY A 115 -8.02 -3.03 -7.05
C GLY A 115 -9.19 -3.57 -6.20
N ASP A 116 -8.93 -4.46 -5.24
CA ASP A 116 -9.97 -4.97 -4.35
C ASP A 116 -10.43 -3.87 -3.36
N PRO A 117 -11.71 -3.88 -2.91
CA PRO A 117 -12.15 -2.98 -1.86
C PRO A 117 -11.40 -3.27 -0.55
N VAL A 118 -10.90 -2.23 0.11
CA VAL A 118 -10.26 -2.33 1.42
C VAL A 118 -11.33 -2.20 2.49
N ASP A 119 -11.61 -3.28 3.20
CA ASP A 119 -12.62 -3.39 4.26
C ASP A 119 -12.02 -3.41 5.67
N GLU A 120 -10.72 -3.68 5.81
CA GLU A 120 -10.02 -3.65 7.09
C GLU A 120 -8.60 -3.07 6.98
N MET A 121 -8.17 -2.42 8.06
CA MET A 121 -6.77 -2.07 8.30
C MET A 121 -6.10 -3.15 9.15
N LEU A 122 -4.89 -3.55 8.79
CA LEU A 122 -4.15 -4.58 9.52
C LEU A 122 -2.91 -4.02 10.20
N PHE A 123 -2.72 -4.42 11.45
CA PHE A 123 -1.56 -4.11 12.28
C PHE A 123 -0.77 -5.40 12.53
N ILE A 124 0.45 -5.46 12.02
CA ILE A 124 1.22 -6.70 11.99
C ILE A 124 1.88 -6.93 13.33
N MET A 125 1.49 -8.00 14.03
CA MET A 125 2.14 -8.44 15.26
C MET A 125 3.38 -9.26 14.97
N ARG A 126 3.22 -10.29 14.14
CA ARG A 126 4.27 -11.26 13.80
C ARG A 126 4.11 -11.72 12.37
N GLY A 127 5.20 -12.24 11.80
CA GLY A 127 5.25 -12.75 10.43
C GLY A 127 5.86 -11.77 9.43
N LYS A 128 5.75 -12.12 8.15
CA LYS A 128 6.32 -11.36 7.03
C LYS A 128 5.32 -11.29 5.91
N LEU A 129 5.12 -10.08 5.40
CA LEU A 129 4.22 -9.80 4.29
C LEU A 129 5.02 -9.17 3.15
N LEU A 130 4.60 -9.45 1.93
CA LEU A 130 5.08 -8.80 0.73
C LEU A 130 3.97 -7.91 0.19
N THR A 131 4.29 -6.64 0.00
CA THR A 131 3.41 -5.72 -0.71
C THR A 131 3.97 -5.44 -2.08
N THR A 132 3.11 -5.48 -3.08
CA THR A 132 3.47 -5.30 -4.49
C THR A 132 2.49 -4.37 -5.15
N THR A 133 2.96 -3.35 -5.85
CA THR A 133 2.10 -2.44 -6.62
C THR A 133 2.55 -2.37 -8.08
N THR A 134 1.57 -2.43 -8.97
CA THR A 134 1.75 -2.29 -10.42
C THR A 134 1.20 -0.96 -10.95
N ASN A 135 0.65 -0.11 -10.06
CA ASN A 135 -0.03 1.14 -10.40
C ASN A 135 -1.02 0.96 -11.58
N GLY A 136 -1.90 -0.03 -11.49
CA GLY A 136 -2.86 -0.37 -12.53
C GLY A 136 -2.22 -0.97 -13.78
N GLY A 137 -1.17 -1.78 -13.62
CA GLY A 137 -0.51 -2.50 -14.72
C GLY A 137 0.37 -1.62 -15.63
N ARG A 138 0.92 -0.51 -15.13
CA ARG A 138 1.85 0.33 -15.91
C ARG A 138 3.12 -0.46 -16.24
N THR A 139 3.42 -0.63 -17.53
CA THR A 139 4.64 -1.30 -17.99
C THR A 139 5.89 -0.64 -17.43
N GLY A 140 6.72 -1.41 -16.71
CA GLY A 140 7.95 -0.92 -16.09
C GLY A 140 7.77 -0.25 -14.72
N PHE A 141 6.57 -0.29 -14.15
CA PHE A 141 6.33 0.11 -12.76
C PHE A 141 6.03 -1.13 -11.92
N PHE A 142 7.00 -1.54 -11.11
CA PHE A 142 6.86 -2.61 -10.13
C PHE A 142 7.58 -2.16 -8.86
N ASN A 143 6.82 -1.92 -7.80
CA ASN A 143 7.39 -1.63 -6.49
C ASN A 143 6.99 -2.75 -5.54
N SER A 144 7.97 -3.27 -4.81
CA SER A 144 7.78 -4.34 -3.84
C SER A 144 8.44 -3.99 -2.53
N GLU A 145 7.72 -4.09 -1.42
CA GLU A 145 8.20 -3.78 -0.08
C GLU A 145 7.77 -4.87 0.90
N TYR A 146 8.66 -5.23 1.83
CA TYR A 146 8.37 -6.19 2.88
C TYR A 146 7.81 -5.48 4.10
N LEU A 147 6.66 -5.92 4.59
CA LEU A 147 6.14 -5.50 5.90
C LEU A 147 6.50 -6.52 6.97
N LYS A 148 6.87 -6.02 8.14
CA LYS A 148 7.33 -6.76 9.31
C LYS A 148 6.48 -6.41 10.52
N ALA A 149 6.77 -7.06 11.65
CA ALA A 149 6.16 -6.75 12.93
C ALA A 149 6.26 -5.25 13.28
N GLY A 150 5.12 -4.61 13.53
CA GLY A 150 5.00 -3.18 13.77
C GLY A 150 4.58 -2.34 12.58
N ASP A 151 4.62 -2.90 11.37
CA ASP A 151 4.10 -2.24 10.18
C ASP A 151 2.57 -2.46 10.08
N PHE A 152 1.94 -1.71 9.17
CA PHE A 152 0.50 -1.79 8.92
C PHE A 152 0.18 -1.70 7.43
N CYS A 153 -1.02 -2.14 7.05
CA CYS A 153 -1.57 -1.96 5.71
C CYS A 153 -3.07 -1.59 5.74
N GLY A 154 -3.58 -1.10 4.61
CA GLY A 154 -4.94 -0.56 4.50
C GLY A 154 -5.02 0.92 4.81
N GLU A 155 -3.92 1.67 4.67
CA GLU A 155 -3.88 3.12 4.93
C GLU A 155 -4.91 3.92 4.11
N GLU A 156 -5.41 3.36 3.02
CA GLU A 156 -6.51 3.89 2.21
C GLU A 156 -7.76 4.19 3.04
N LEU A 157 -8.08 3.32 4.01
CA LEU A 157 -9.23 3.46 4.89
C LEU A 157 -9.13 4.68 5.79
N LEU A 158 -7.93 5.15 6.13
CA LEU A 158 -7.76 6.36 6.92
C LEU A 158 -8.27 7.58 6.18
N THR A 159 -7.91 7.76 4.90
CA THR A 159 -8.41 8.92 4.12
C THR A 159 -9.92 8.87 4.00
N TRP A 160 -10.47 7.68 3.71
CA TRP A 160 -11.90 7.48 3.58
C TRP A 160 -12.65 7.74 4.90
N ALA A 161 -12.18 7.20 6.02
CA ALA A 161 -12.83 7.36 7.32
C ALA A 161 -12.77 8.81 7.84
N LEU A 162 -11.72 9.54 7.45
CA LEU A 162 -11.56 10.94 7.83
C LEU A 162 -12.40 11.89 6.98
N ASP A 163 -12.72 11.55 5.73
CA ASP A 163 -13.52 12.39 4.86
C ASP A 163 -14.99 12.42 5.30
N PRO A 164 -15.55 13.58 5.73
CA PRO A 164 -16.95 13.72 6.14
C PRO A 164 -17.94 13.42 5.01
N HIS A 165 -17.52 13.55 3.76
CA HIS A 165 -18.33 13.32 2.57
C HIS A 165 -18.03 11.98 1.90
N SER A 166 -17.28 11.10 2.58
CA SER A 166 -16.98 9.77 2.06
C SER A 166 -18.25 8.99 1.74
N SER A 167 -18.36 8.56 0.48
CA SER A 167 -19.42 7.66 0.04
C SER A 167 -19.42 6.36 0.85
N SER A 168 -20.54 5.64 0.86
CA SER A 168 -20.62 4.29 1.43
C SER A 168 -19.71 3.28 0.73
N ASN A 169 -19.14 3.62 -0.43
CA ASN A 169 -18.20 2.77 -1.14
C ASN A 169 -16.84 2.77 -0.46
N LEU A 170 -16.29 1.58 -0.25
CA LEU A 170 -14.95 1.38 0.28
C LEU A 170 -13.88 1.84 -0.73
N PRO A 171 -12.74 2.35 -0.26
CA PRO A 171 -11.62 2.67 -1.14
C PRO A 171 -11.04 1.39 -1.76
N THR A 172 -10.46 1.52 -2.94
CA THR A 172 -9.78 0.41 -3.61
C THR A 172 -8.33 0.32 -3.18
N SER A 173 -7.84 -0.90 -3.01
CA SER A 173 -6.47 -1.17 -2.60
C SER A 173 -5.49 -0.79 -3.72
N THR A 174 -4.42 -0.09 -3.37
CA THR A 174 -3.39 0.29 -4.35
C THR A 174 -2.28 -0.73 -4.52
N ARG A 175 -2.30 -1.81 -3.74
CA ARG A 175 -1.26 -2.82 -3.71
C ARG A 175 -1.82 -4.19 -3.38
N THR A 176 -1.17 -5.21 -3.90
CA THR A 176 -1.39 -6.59 -3.49
C THR A 176 -0.55 -6.88 -2.26
N VAL A 177 -1.18 -7.38 -1.20
CA VAL A 177 -0.54 -7.79 0.05
C VAL A 177 -0.66 -9.31 0.18
N ALA A 178 0.47 -10.00 0.26
CA ALA A 178 0.54 -11.45 0.37
C ALA A 178 1.43 -11.87 1.56
N ALA A 179 0.99 -12.88 2.30
CA ALA A 179 1.73 -13.47 3.42
C ALA A 179 2.85 -14.38 2.90
N LEU A 180 4.09 -14.04 3.24
CA LEU A 180 5.27 -14.87 2.94
C LEU A 180 5.56 -15.90 4.02
N ALA A 181 4.92 -15.76 5.18
CA ALA A 181 5.01 -16.67 6.31
C ALA A 181 3.66 -16.67 7.04
N GLU A 182 3.52 -17.50 8.06
CA GLU A 182 2.44 -17.37 9.02
C GLU A 182 2.49 -15.99 9.69
N VAL A 183 1.34 -15.31 9.73
CA VAL A 183 1.22 -13.92 10.17
C VAL A 183 0.10 -13.82 11.20
N GLU A 184 0.44 -13.22 12.35
CA GLU A 184 -0.51 -12.73 13.34
C GLU A 184 -0.63 -11.23 13.15
N ALA A 185 -1.87 -10.75 13.07
CA ALA A 185 -2.17 -9.33 12.98
C ALA A 185 -3.44 -9.00 13.76
N PHE A 186 -3.66 -7.71 13.99
CA PHE A 186 -4.95 -7.20 14.42
C PHE A 186 -5.62 -6.45 13.27
N ALA A 187 -6.90 -6.73 13.05
CA ALA A 187 -7.74 -6.07 12.06
C ALA A 187 -8.63 -5.01 12.71
N LEU A 188 -8.68 -3.83 12.10
CA LEU A 188 -9.65 -2.78 12.39
C LEU A 188 -10.54 -2.60 11.16
N VAL A 189 -11.81 -2.98 11.29
CA VAL A 189 -12.78 -2.93 10.20
C VAL A 189 -13.11 -1.48 9.82
N ALA A 190 -13.41 -1.24 8.55
CA ALA A 190 -13.73 0.08 8.00
C ALA A 190 -14.85 0.79 8.77
N ASP A 191 -15.95 0.10 9.06
CA ASP A 191 -17.08 0.66 9.79
C ASP A 191 -16.70 1.08 11.22
N ASP A 192 -15.89 0.25 11.89
CA ASP A 192 -15.36 0.53 13.23
C ASP A 192 -14.42 1.72 13.22
N LEU A 193 -13.55 1.82 12.21
CA LEU A 193 -12.67 2.97 12.02
C LEU A 193 -13.47 4.24 11.73
N LYS A 194 -14.48 4.18 10.87
CA LYS A 194 -15.34 5.34 10.53
C LYS A 194 -16.14 5.80 11.73
N PHE A 195 -16.67 4.87 12.52
CA PHE A 195 -17.34 5.18 13.78
C PHE A 195 -16.42 5.96 14.72
N VAL A 196 -15.19 5.47 14.92
CA VAL A 196 -14.18 6.15 15.73
C VAL A 196 -13.81 7.51 15.10
N ALA A 197 -13.64 7.58 13.79
CA ALA A 197 -13.29 8.81 13.09
C ALA A 197 -14.35 9.91 13.29
N CYS A 198 -15.64 9.56 13.19
CA CYS A 198 -16.74 10.49 13.40
C CYS A 198 -16.85 10.98 14.85
N GLN A 199 -16.48 10.17 15.83
CA GLN A 199 -16.58 10.54 17.24
C GLN A 199 -15.47 11.51 17.69
N PHE A 200 -14.30 11.43 17.07
CA PHE A 200 -13.12 12.17 17.53
C PHE A 200 -12.63 13.19 16.50
N ARG A 201 -13.23 14.39 16.53
CA ARG A 201 -12.92 15.51 15.60
C ARG A 201 -11.43 15.92 15.52
N ARG A 202 -10.63 15.59 16.54
CA ARG A 202 -9.17 15.86 16.55
C ARG A 202 -8.41 15.14 15.45
N LEU A 203 -9.00 14.08 14.88
CA LEU A 203 -8.49 13.39 13.71
C LEU A 203 -8.36 14.28 12.46
N HIS A 204 -9.02 15.44 12.44
CA HIS A 204 -9.03 16.39 11.32
C HIS A 204 -7.89 17.43 11.34
N SER A 205 -6.97 17.35 12.33
CA SER A 205 -5.87 18.31 12.50
C SER A 205 -4.95 18.40 11.28
N LYS A 206 -4.48 19.61 10.94
CA LYS A 206 -3.48 19.85 9.87
C LYS A 206 -2.22 19.02 10.08
N GLN A 207 -1.81 18.80 11.33
CA GLN A 207 -0.63 17.99 11.66
C GLN A 207 -0.81 16.52 11.26
N LEU A 208 -2.03 15.98 11.47
CA LEU A 208 -2.36 14.60 11.09
C LEU A 208 -2.40 14.43 9.57
N ARG A 209 -2.80 15.46 8.81
CA ARG A 209 -2.72 15.44 7.35
C ARG A 209 -1.28 15.31 6.86
N HIS A 210 -0.35 16.01 7.50
CA HIS A 210 1.07 15.94 7.14
C HIS A 210 1.68 14.58 7.49
N THR A 211 1.38 14.03 8.67
CA THR A 211 1.83 12.67 9.01
C THR A 211 1.20 11.64 8.08
N PHE A 212 -0.08 11.75 7.76
CA PHE A 212 -0.74 10.87 6.80
C PHE A 212 -0.05 10.89 5.42
N ARG A 213 0.19 12.07 4.85
CA ARG A 213 0.92 12.22 3.58
C ARG A 213 2.33 11.62 3.67
N PHE A 214 2.97 11.75 4.82
CA PHE A 214 4.32 11.23 5.02
C PHE A 214 4.35 9.70 5.15
N TYR A 215 3.36 9.06 5.77
CA TYR A 215 3.35 7.60 5.98
C TYR A 215 2.62 6.81 4.88
N SER A 216 1.70 7.44 4.16
CA SER A 216 1.01 6.81 3.04
C SER A 216 1.97 6.53 1.89
N GLN A 217 2.05 5.26 1.47
CA GLN A 217 2.91 4.85 0.36
C GLN A 217 2.44 5.44 -0.97
N GLN A 218 1.14 5.68 -1.12
CA GLN A 218 0.57 6.35 -2.30
C GLN A 218 1.12 7.76 -2.45
N TRP A 219 1.12 8.54 -1.36
CA TRP A 219 1.63 9.91 -1.35
C TRP A 219 3.14 9.95 -1.59
N ARG A 220 3.90 9.02 -1.00
CA ARG A 220 5.35 8.87 -1.26
C ARG A 220 5.64 8.56 -2.72
N THR A 221 4.92 7.60 -3.29
CA THR A 221 5.06 7.19 -4.69
C THR A 221 4.67 8.34 -5.63
N TRP A 222 3.57 9.02 -5.34
CA TRP A 222 3.13 10.20 -6.07
C TRP A 222 4.19 11.31 -6.07
N ALA A 223 4.70 11.65 -4.89
CA ALA A 223 5.74 12.67 -4.73
C ALA A 223 7.03 12.30 -5.48
N ALA A 224 7.48 11.04 -5.37
CA ALA A 224 8.66 10.55 -6.07
C ALA A 224 8.51 10.67 -7.59
N CYS A 225 7.39 10.22 -8.16
CA CYS A 225 7.14 10.34 -9.59
C CYS A 225 6.97 11.79 -10.05
N PHE A 226 6.38 12.66 -9.22
CA PHE A 226 6.28 14.09 -9.51
C PHE A 226 7.66 14.73 -9.61
N ILE A 227 8.54 14.47 -8.64
CA ILE A 227 9.92 14.94 -8.63
C ILE A 227 10.69 14.39 -9.84
N GLN A 228 10.56 13.08 -10.14
CA GLN A 228 11.17 12.47 -11.31
C GLN A 228 10.71 13.12 -12.62
N ALA A 229 9.41 13.41 -12.75
CA ALA A 229 8.87 14.08 -13.93
C ALA A 229 9.42 15.51 -14.07
N ALA A 230 9.48 16.26 -12.96
CA ALA A 230 10.06 17.60 -12.93
C ALA A 230 11.55 17.58 -13.30
N TRP A 231 12.33 16.64 -12.75
CA TRP A 231 13.75 16.46 -13.07
C TRP A 231 13.99 16.09 -14.53
N ARG A 232 13.18 15.18 -15.09
CA ARG A 232 13.25 14.80 -16.51
C ARG A 232 12.94 15.99 -17.41
N ARG A 233 11.96 16.84 -17.05
CA ARG A 233 11.65 18.09 -17.77
C ARG A 233 12.82 19.07 -17.70
N TYR A 234 13.40 19.28 -16.51
CA TYR A 234 14.56 20.14 -16.33
C TYR A 234 15.77 19.65 -17.14
N SER A 235 16.11 18.37 -17.03
CA SER A 235 17.23 17.75 -17.75
C SER A 235 17.07 17.88 -19.27
N LYS A 236 15.85 17.69 -19.77
CA LYS A 236 15.54 17.89 -21.19
C LYS A 236 15.73 19.35 -21.60
N LYS A 237 15.23 20.30 -20.80
CA LYS A 237 15.39 21.73 -21.08
C LYS A 237 16.86 22.14 -21.10
N LYS A 238 17.66 21.67 -20.13
CA LYS A 238 19.10 21.92 -20.05
C LYS A 238 19.87 21.34 -21.24
N LEU A 239 19.49 20.14 -21.70
CA LEU A 239 20.08 19.54 -22.90
C LEU A 239 19.74 20.35 -24.16
N GLU A 240 18.48 20.79 -24.29
CA GLU A 240 18.03 21.64 -25.40
C GLU A 240 18.76 23.01 -25.40
N GLU A 241 18.95 23.62 -24.23
CA GLU A 241 19.72 24.86 -24.08
C GLU A 241 21.20 24.67 -24.46
N SER A 242 21.83 23.58 -24.03
CA SER A 242 23.21 23.27 -24.40
C SER A 242 23.36 23.06 -25.90
N LEU A 243 22.42 22.35 -26.54
CA LEU A 243 22.40 22.19 -28.00
C LEU A 243 22.24 23.53 -28.72
N ARG A 244 21.34 24.40 -28.26
CA ARG A 244 21.16 25.76 -28.82
C ARG A 244 22.42 26.61 -28.68
N GLN A 245 23.12 26.52 -27.54
CA GLN A 245 24.39 27.23 -27.36
C GLN A 245 25.47 26.74 -28.31
N GLN A 246 25.55 25.43 -28.57
CA GLN A 246 26.47 24.86 -29.56
C GLN A 246 26.10 25.29 -30.98
N GLU A 247 24.82 25.31 -31.34
CA GLU A 247 24.33 25.82 -32.62
C GLU A 247 24.71 27.29 -32.84
N ASN A 248 24.48 28.15 -31.83
CA ASN A 248 24.83 29.57 -31.89
C ASN A 248 26.35 29.77 -32.01
N ARG A 249 27.15 29.05 -31.21
CA ARG A 249 28.63 29.10 -31.30
C ARG A 249 29.13 28.71 -32.68
N LEU A 250 28.54 27.68 -33.29
CA LEU A 250 28.87 27.31 -34.67
C LEU A 250 28.51 28.44 -35.62
N GLN A 251 27.30 29.02 -35.53
CA GLN A 251 26.86 30.14 -36.36
C GLN A 251 27.76 31.38 -36.21
N ASP A 252 28.19 31.73 -35.00
CA ASP A 252 29.11 32.83 -34.75
C ASP A 252 30.51 32.55 -35.32
N ALA A 253 30.99 31.31 -35.20
CA ALA A 253 32.24 30.89 -35.84
C ALA A 253 32.15 30.97 -37.37
N PHE A 254 31.00 30.63 -37.96
CA PHE A 254 30.75 30.84 -39.39
C PHE A 254 30.81 32.32 -39.77
N ALA A 255 30.13 33.20 -39.02
CA ALA A 255 30.11 34.64 -39.28
C ALA A 255 31.49 35.30 -39.13
N ASN A 256 32.28 34.88 -38.13
CA ASN A 256 33.62 35.39 -37.87
C ASN A 256 34.71 34.76 -38.77
N SER A 257 34.45 33.61 -39.40
CA SER A 257 35.35 32.96 -40.37
C SER A 257 35.28 33.57 -41.78
N GLY A 258 34.84 34.83 -41.90
CA GLY A 258 34.82 35.60 -43.13
C GLY A 258 36.22 35.84 -43.72
N GLY A 259 36.89 34.78 -44.20
CA GLY A 259 38.14 34.90 -44.95
C GLY A 259 39.10 33.71 -44.98
N LYS A 260 38.91 32.63 -44.20
CA LYS A 260 39.76 31.42 -44.33
C LYS A 260 38.95 30.26 -44.87
N VAL A 261 39.24 29.86 -46.10
CA VAL A 261 38.61 28.76 -46.82
C VAL A 261 38.97 27.42 -46.15
N LEU A 262 38.31 27.11 -45.03
CA LEU A 262 37.99 25.73 -44.70
C LEU A 262 37.04 25.26 -45.79
N SER A 263 37.45 24.21 -46.54
CA SER A 263 36.72 23.59 -47.65
C SER A 263 35.21 23.77 -47.48
N PHE A 264 34.63 24.69 -48.27
CA PHE A 264 33.20 25.01 -48.25
C PHE A 264 32.33 23.74 -48.29
N ARG A 265 32.82 22.69 -48.97
CA ARG A 265 32.22 21.35 -48.99
C ARG A 265 32.23 20.64 -47.63
N ALA A 266 33.34 20.65 -46.88
CA ALA A 266 33.43 19.99 -45.58
C ALA A 266 32.51 20.65 -44.55
N THR A 267 32.39 21.97 -44.59
CA THR A 267 31.53 22.74 -43.68
C THR A 267 30.04 22.61 -44.03
N VAL A 268 29.70 22.58 -45.32
CA VAL A 268 28.34 22.24 -45.79
C VAL A 268 28.00 20.78 -45.47
N TYR A 269 28.98 19.87 -45.51
CA TYR A 269 28.77 18.47 -45.16
C TYR A 269 28.56 18.29 -43.66
N ALA A 270 29.35 18.96 -42.81
CA ALA A 270 29.19 18.94 -41.36
C ALA A 270 27.85 19.57 -40.92
N SER A 271 27.43 20.67 -41.55
CA SER A 271 26.12 21.30 -41.26
C SER A 271 24.96 20.43 -41.73
N ARG A 272 25.05 19.80 -42.91
CA ARG A 272 24.04 18.83 -43.38
C ARG A 272 24.03 17.56 -42.54
N PHE A 273 25.18 17.10 -42.06
CA PHE A 273 25.28 15.93 -41.17
C PHE A 273 24.66 16.23 -39.81
N ALA A 274 24.98 17.38 -39.20
CA ALA A 274 24.34 17.83 -37.96
C ALA A 274 22.83 18.03 -38.15
N ALA A 275 22.41 18.69 -39.24
CA ALA A 275 20.99 18.88 -39.55
C ALA A 275 20.26 17.55 -39.81
N ASN A 276 20.91 16.57 -40.46
CA ASN A 276 20.33 15.25 -40.71
C ASN A 276 20.32 14.36 -39.45
N ALA A 277 21.34 14.44 -38.60
CA ALA A 277 21.36 13.79 -37.29
C ALA A 277 20.25 14.35 -36.38
N LEU A 278 20.08 15.68 -36.38
CA LEU A 278 18.98 16.34 -35.66
C LEU A 278 17.61 16.02 -36.27
N ARG A 279 17.49 15.90 -37.59
CA ARG A 279 16.26 15.41 -38.26
C ARG A 279 15.98 13.95 -37.95
N SER A 280 16.98 13.09 -37.82
CA SER A 280 16.75 11.69 -37.43
C SER A 280 16.32 11.58 -35.97
N ILE A 281 16.86 12.41 -35.08
CA ILE A 281 16.43 12.53 -33.67
C ILE A 281 15.02 13.12 -33.58
N ARG A 282 14.68 14.15 -34.38
CA ARG A 282 13.32 14.71 -34.48
C ARG A 282 12.33 13.75 -35.17
N ARG A 283 12.77 12.94 -36.12
CA ARG A 283 11.97 11.86 -36.74
C ARG A 283 11.77 10.69 -35.78
N ASN A 284 12.76 10.33 -34.97
CA ASN A 284 12.60 9.36 -33.88
C ASN A 284 11.69 9.92 -32.77
N ARG A 285 11.69 11.23 -32.54
CA ARG A 285 10.70 11.95 -31.71
C ARG A 285 9.29 11.92 -32.32
N ALA A 286 9.17 11.99 -33.65
CA ALA A 286 7.88 11.89 -34.37
C ALA A 286 7.39 10.44 -34.55
N LEU A 287 8.28 9.46 -34.68
CA LEU A 287 7.96 8.03 -34.69
C LEU A 287 7.56 7.55 -33.30
N LYS A 288 8.27 7.99 -32.24
CA LYS A 288 7.83 7.78 -30.86
C LYS A 288 6.51 8.50 -30.53
N ALA A 289 6.18 9.57 -31.24
CA ALA A 289 4.89 10.26 -31.13
C ALA A 289 3.79 9.68 -32.05
N ARG A 290 4.13 8.82 -33.03
CA ARG A 290 3.19 8.19 -33.99
C ARG A 290 2.94 6.71 -33.71
N VAL A 291 3.83 6.03 -32.97
CA VAL A 291 3.39 4.88 -32.17
C VAL A 291 2.38 5.45 -31.19
N PRO A 292 1.16 4.90 -31.06
CA PRO A 292 0.31 5.28 -29.96
C PRO A 292 1.04 4.84 -28.70
N GLU A 293 1.74 5.79 -28.08
CA GLU A 293 1.98 5.80 -26.65
C GLU A 293 0.57 5.70 -26.06
N ARG A 294 0.10 4.47 -25.81
CA ARG A 294 -1.12 4.21 -25.02
C ARG A 294 -0.97 4.71 -23.58
N VAL A 295 0.14 5.38 -23.30
CA VAL A 295 0.49 5.98 -22.04
C VAL A 295 0.99 7.38 -22.38
N SER A 296 0.06 8.32 -22.53
CA SER A 296 0.30 9.68 -22.03
C SER A 296 1.10 9.56 -20.72
N PRO A 297 2.07 10.43 -20.40
CA PRO A 297 2.50 10.56 -19.02
C PRO A 297 1.29 11.09 -18.24
N MET A 298 0.34 10.21 -17.94
CA MET A 298 -0.68 10.36 -16.94
C MET A 298 0.15 10.50 -15.68
N LEU A 299 0.47 11.76 -15.36
CA LEU A 299 0.77 12.22 -14.01
C LEU A 299 -0.05 11.34 -13.10
N LEU A 300 0.61 10.65 -12.16
CA LEU A 300 -0.09 9.90 -11.14
C LEU A 300 -1.23 10.79 -10.64
N GLN A 301 -2.45 10.26 -10.70
CA GLN A 301 -3.60 10.99 -10.24
C GLN A 301 -3.30 11.38 -8.79
N LYS A 302 -3.40 12.68 -8.49
CA LYS A 302 -3.13 13.16 -7.14
C LYS A 302 -4.01 12.34 -6.19
N PRO A 303 -3.45 11.64 -5.19
CA PRO A 303 -4.25 10.90 -4.24
C PRO A 303 -5.29 11.84 -3.62
N SER A 304 -6.50 11.33 -3.43
CA SER A 304 -7.61 12.09 -2.86
C SER A 304 -7.18 12.70 -1.52
N GLU A 305 -7.36 14.00 -1.36
CA GLU A 305 -7.18 14.65 -0.07
C GLU A 305 -8.51 14.54 0.69
N PRO A 306 -8.50 14.13 1.97
CA PRO A 306 -9.70 14.23 2.78
C PRO A 306 -10.03 15.72 2.93
N ASP A 307 -11.23 16.10 2.49
CA ASP A 307 -11.70 17.48 2.51
C ASP A 307 -12.33 17.77 3.86
N PHE A 308 -11.78 18.74 4.59
CA PHE A 308 -12.32 19.16 5.89
C PHE A 308 -12.70 20.64 5.87
N THR A 309 -12.97 21.21 4.70
CA THR A 309 -13.29 22.63 4.55
C THR A 309 -14.69 23.01 5.05
N ALA A 310 -15.51 22.03 5.46
CA ALA A 310 -16.91 22.25 5.85
C ALA A 310 -17.16 22.62 7.33
N GLU A 311 -16.17 22.65 8.21
CA GLU A 311 -16.41 22.85 9.67
C GLU A 311 -15.98 24.22 10.24
N GLU A 312 -15.66 25.22 9.41
CA GLU A 312 -15.45 26.62 9.87
C GLU A 312 -16.75 27.46 9.89
N ARG A 313 -17.93 26.85 10.10
CA ARG A 313 -19.19 27.58 10.31
C ARG A 313 -19.88 27.22 11.61
#